data_AF-A0A9D2CN36-F1
#
_entry.id   AF-A0A9D2CN36-F1
#
_cell.length_a   1.000
_cell.length_b   1.000
_cell.length_c   1.000
_cell.angle_alpha   90.00
_cell.angle_beta   90.00
_cell.angle_gamma   90.00
#
_symmetry.space_group_name_H-M   'P 1'
#
loop_
_entity.id
_entity.type
_entity.pdbx_description
1 polymer ?
#
loop_
_entity_poly.entity_id
_entity_poly.type
_entity_poly.pdbx_seq_one_letter_code
_entity_poly.pdbx_strand_id
1 'polypeptide(L)'
;MAQLFFKYGAMNSGKSIEILKVAHNYEEQGKSVILMTSIIDTRSGTGKIQSRMGLTRPAIALKDDSDVFEIVKERNPDASCVLIDECEFMT
;
A
#
# COMPACT_ATOMS: atom_id res chain seq x y z
N MET A 1 -5.99 -8.24 17.72
CA MET A 1 -5.29 -9.38 17.07
C MET A 1 -4.90 -8.94 15.67
N ALA A 2 -3.67 -9.19 15.24
CA ALA A 2 -3.24 -8.85 13.89
C ALA A 2 -3.95 -9.75 12.87
N GLN A 3 -4.28 -9.20 11.70
CA GLN A 3 -4.92 -9.92 10.60
C GLN A 3 -4.21 -9.59 9.29
N LEU A 4 -4.05 -10.59 8.43
CA LEU A 4 -3.54 -10.42 7.08
C LEU A 4 -4.68 -10.58 6.08
N PHE A 5 -4.89 -9.57 5.24
CA PHE A 5 -5.91 -9.60 4.19
C PHE A 5 -5.22 -9.58 2.82
N PHE A 6 -5.47 -10.60 2.02
CA PHE A 6 -5.04 -10.65 0.63
C PHE A 6 -6.23 -10.41 -0.30
N LYS A 7 -6.20 -9.30 -1.03
CA LYS A 7 -7.25 -8.93 -1.99
C LYS A 7 -6.68 -9.06 -3.40
N TYR A 8 -7.25 -9.95 -4.19
CA TYR A 8 -6.86 -10.19 -5.58
C TYR A 8 -8.04 -10.03 -6.53
N GLY A 9 -7.74 -9.85 -7.80
CA GLY A 9 -8.74 -9.65 -8.85
C GLY A 9 -8.11 -9.21 -10.15
N ALA A 10 -8.85 -9.31 -11.24
CA ALA A 10 -8.40 -8.87 -12.56
C ALA A 10 -8.03 -7.38 -12.57
N MET A 11 -7.30 -6.95 -13.60
CA MET A 11 -7.14 -5.52 -13.87
C MET A 11 -8.53 -4.86 -14.00
N ASN A 12 -8.67 -3.60 -13.58
CA ASN A 12 -9.94 -2.86 -13.50
C ASN A 12 -10.92 -3.28 -12.38
N SER A 13 -10.59 -4.24 -11.51
CA SER A 13 -11.51 -4.68 -10.45
C SER A 13 -11.58 -3.76 -9.22
N GLY A 14 -10.91 -2.60 -9.26
CA GLY A 14 -10.92 -1.65 -8.15
C GLY A 14 -9.98 -1.97 -6.97
N LYS A 15 -8.91 -2.74 -7.16
CA LYS A 15 -7.95 -3.08 -6.08
C LYS A 15 -7.34 -1.84 -5.41
N SER A 16 -6.74 -0.95 -6.20
CA SER A 16 -6.06 0.23 -5.67
C SER A 16 -7.02 1.22 -4.99
N ILE A 17 -8.26 1.39 -5.49
CA ILE A 17 -9.25 2.26 -4.81
C ILE A 17 -9.66 1.68 -3.46
N GLU A 18 -9.77 0.37 -3.33
CA GLU A 18 -10.09 -0.29 -2.07
C GLU A 18 -8.96 -0.13 -1.04
N ILE A 19 -7.68 -0.21 -1.46
CA ILE A 19 -6.53 0.11 -0.59
C ILE A 19 -6.62 1.56 -0.10
N LEU A 20 -6.83 2.52 -1.01
CA LEU A 20 -6.92 3.94 -0.66
C LEU A 20 -8.09 4.25 0.28
N LYS A 21 -9.23 3.55 0.10
CA LYS A 21 -10.40 3.65 0.98
C LYS A 21 -10.09 3.12 2.38
N VAL A 22 -9.42 1.96 2.50
CA VAL A 22 -9.02 1.43 3.81
C VAL A 22 -8.07 2.38 4.52
N ALA A 23 -7.09 2.94 3.80
CA ALA A 23 -6.16 3.93 4.35
C ALA A 23 -6.90 5.15 4.91
N HIS A 24 -7.83 5.71 4.13
CA HIS A 24 -8.65 6.84 4.54
C HIS A 24 -9.47 6.54 5.81
N ASN A 25 -10.13 5.39 5.87
CA ASN A 25 -10.96 5.00 7.03
C ASN A 25 -10.15 4.86 8.33
N TYR A 26 -8.89 4.42 8.24
CA TYR A 26 -8.00 4.34 9.40
C TYR A 26 -7.59 5.75 9.86
N GLU A 27 -7.18 6.60 8.92
CA GLU A 27 -6.77 7.98 9.22
C GLU A 27 -7.93 8.82 9.79
N GLU A 28 -9.16 8.63 9.31
CA GLU A 28 -10.35 9.28 9.87
C GLU A 28 -10.58 8.90 11.35
N GLN A 29 -10.10 7.72 11.78
CA GLN A 29 -10.14 7.28 13.18
C GLN A 29 -8.89 7.70 13.97
N GLY A 30 -8.01 8.51 13.40
CA GLY A 30 -6.72 8.88 14.01
C GLY A 30 -5.71 7.74 14.03
N LYS A 31 -5.91 6.68 13.26
CA LYS A 31 -4.99 5.53 13.17
C LYS A 31 -4.01 5.72 12.04
N SER A 32 -2.74 5.47 12.32
CA SER A 32 -1.65 5.64 11.35
C SER A 32 -1.58 4.45 10.38
N VAL A 33 -1.25 4.75 9.13
CA VAL A 33 -1.12 3.76 8.05
C VAL A 33 0.21 3.93 7.32
N ILE A 34 0.76 2.82 6.82
CA ILE A 34 1.91 2.83 5.91
C ILE A 34 1.45 2.29 4.56
N LEU A 35 1.61 3.10 3.51
CA LEU A 35 1.33 2.71 2.13
C LEU A 35 2.63 2.29 1.43
N MET A 36 2.60 1.16 0.76
CA MET A 36 3.71 0.62 -0.02
C MET A 36 3.23 0.15 -1.40
N THR A 37 4.12 0.14 -2.37
CA THR A 37 3.87 -0.39 -3.72
C THR A 37 5.18 -0.95 -4.30
N SER A 38 5.11 -1.76 -5.33
CA SER A 38 6.32 -2.21 -6.04
C SER A 38 7.00 -1.06 -6.78
N ILE A 39 8.33 -1.03 -6.79
CA ILE A 39 9.12 -0.10 -7.62
C ILE A 39 8.91 -0.35 -9.12
N ILE A 40 8.50 -1.56 -9.50
CA ILE A 40 8.22 -1.95 -10.88
C ILE A 40 6.95 -1.27 -11.38
N ASP A 41 6.00 -0.93 -10.49
CA ASP A 41 4.82 -0.17 -10.86
C ASP A 41 5.17 1.30 -11.10
N THR A 42 5.28 1.64 -12.39
CA THR A 42 5.59 3.00 -12.86
C THR A 42 4.40 3.68 -13.55
N ARG A 43 3.22 3.03 -13.58
CA ARG A 43 2.04 3.52 -14.32
C ARG A 43 1.59 4.92 -13.89
N SER A 44 1.87 5.28 -12.64
CA SER A 44 1.42 6.54 -12.03
C SER A 44 2.58 7.36 -11.45
N GLY A 45 3.80 7.05 -11.89
CA GLY A 45 5.05 7.52 -11.31
C GLY A 45 5.49 6.67 -10.12
N THR A 46 6.80 6.58 -9.91
CA THR A 46 7.39 5.76 -8.84
C THR A 46 6.96 6.24 -7.46
N GLY A 47 6.61 5.31 -6.56
CA GLY A 47 6.29 5.61 -5.17
C GLY A 47 4.90 6.24 -4.99
N LYS A 48 3.92 5.82 -5.80
CA LYS A 48 2.54 6.27 -5.69
C LYS A 48 1.57 5.13 -5.94
N ILE A 49 0.49 5.10 -5.19
CA ILE A 49 -0.69 4.26 -5.46
C ILE A 49 -1.72 5.16 -6.12
N GLN A 50 -2.19 4.78 -7.32
CA GLN A 50 -3.23 5.52 -8.04
C GLN A 50 -4.34 4.57 -8.49
N SER A 51 -5.56 4.91 -8.12
CA SER A 51 -6.75 4.26 -8.67
C SER A 51 -7.07 4.75 -10.08
N ARG A 52 -7.79 3.93 -10.85
CA ARG A 52 -8.34 4.33 -12.16
C ARG A 52 -9.37 5.46 -12.09
N MET A 53 -9.86 5.80 -10.89
CA MET A 53 -10.73 6.95 -10.64
C MET A 53 -9.94 8.24 -10.32
N GLY A 54 -8.61 8.22 -10.47
CA GLY A 54 -7.75 9.40 -10.28
C GLY A 54 -7.30 9.65 -8.84
N LEU A 55 -7.89 8.98 -7.85
CA LEU A 55 -7.42 9.05 -6.46
C LEU A 55 -5.99 8.54 -6.39
N THR A 56 -5.10 9.33 -5.80
CA THR A 56 -3.66 9.08 -5.76
C THR A 56 -3.10 9.39 -4.38
N ARG A 57 -2.19 8.55 -3.88
CA ARG A 57 -1.44 8.81 -2.65
C ARG A 57 0.03 8.42 -2.78
N PRO A 58 0.94 9.12 -2.08
CA PRO A 58 2.33 8.69 -1.98
C PRO A 58 2.44 7.35 -1.25
N ALA A 59 3.39 6.54 -1.68
CA ALA A 59 3.65 5.22 -1.12
C ALA A 59 5.16 4.94 -1.16
N ILE A 60 5.63 4.07 -0.28
CA ILE A 60 7.00 3.59 -0.29
C ILE A 60 7.15 2.62 -1.46
N ALA A 61 8.09 2.90 -2.38
CA ALA A 61 8.43 2.00 -3.47
C ALA A 61 9.38 0.91 -2.96
N LEU A 62 8.86 -0.33 -2.89
CA LEU A 62 9.61 -1.51 -2.48
C LEU A 62 10.39 -2.08 -3.65
N LYS A 63 11.65 -2.40 -3.40
CA LYS A 63 12.55 -3.13 -4.30
C LYS A 63 12.59 -4.61 -3.89
N ASP A 64 13.15 -5.44 -4.75
CA ASP A 64 13.28 -6.89 -4.51
C ASP A 64 14.09 -7.22 -3.24
N ASP A 65 15.01 -6.34 -2.82
CA ASP A 65 15.83 -6.47 -1.61
C ASP A 65 15.25 -5.75 -0.39
N SER A 66 14.04 -5.21 -0.48
CA SER A 66 13.42 -4.45 0.61
C SER A 66 12.87 -5.35 1.71
N ASP A 67 13.35 -5.14 2.94
CA ASP A 67 12.75 -5.73 4.13
C ASP A 67 11.58 -4.86 4.61
N VAL A 68 10.35 -5.34 4.39
CA VAL A 68 9.12 -4.65 4.80
C VAL A 68 9.07 -4.44 6.32
N PHE A 69 9.57 -5.39 7.10
CA PHE A 69 9.54 -5.30 8.56
C PHE A 69 10.47 -4.20 9.07
N GLU A 70 11.72 -4.15 8.58
CA GLU A 70 12.65 -3.08 8.97
C GLU A 70 12.16 -1.71 8.50
N ILE A 71 11.57 -1.61 7.29
CA ILE A 71 10.94 -0.37 6.82
C ILE A 71 9.82 0.09 7.77
N VAL A 72 8.92 -0.80 8.18
CA VAL A 72 7.83 -0.45 9.11
C VAL A 72 8.40 0.03 10.45
N LYS A 73 9.37 -0.70 10.98
CA LYS A 73 10.03 -0.40 12.26
C LYS A 73 10.75 0.94 12.25
N GLU A 74 11.39 1.31 11.15
CA GLU A 74 12.03 2.62 10.98
C GLU A 74 11.02 3.75 10.77
N ARG A 75 9.94 3.50 10.02
CA ARG A 75 8.97 4.53 9.65
C ARG A 75 7.99 4.85 10.78
N ASN A 76 7.36 3.81 11.32
CA ASN A 76 6.40 3.90 12.41
C ASN A 76 6.10 2.48 12.95
N PRO A 77 6.78 2.03 14.02
CA PRO A 77 6.58 0.71 14.61
C PRO A 77 5.17 0.52 15.21
N ASP A 78 4.50 1.62 15.54
CA ASP A 78 3.13 1.64 16.09
C ASP A 78 2.06 1.85 15.01
N ALA A 79 2.42 1.65 13.72
CA ALA A 79 1.48 1.74 12.62
C ALA A 79 0.30 0.79 12.83
N SER A 80 -0.92 1.31 12.72
CA SER A 80 -2.13 0.51 12.89
C SER A 80 -2.42 -0.39 11.70
N CYS A 81 -1.93 -0.04 10.50
CA CYS A 81 -2.10 -0.83 9.29
C CYS A 81 -0.97 -0.60 8.28
N VAL A 82 -0.53 -1.68 7.64
CA VAL A 82 0.38 -1.65 6.49
C VAL A 82 -0.40 -2.14 5.28
N LEU A 83 -0.42 -1.34 4.21
CA LEU A 83 -1.15 -1.62 2.98
C LEU A 83 -0.16 -1.62 1.82
N ILE A 84 -0.18 -2.70 1.05
CA ILE A 84 0.75 -2.93 -0.06
C ILE A 84 -0.07 -3.13 -1.34
N ASP A 85 0.13 -2.27 -2.34
CA ASP A 85 -0.45 -2.44 -3.68
C ASP A 85 0.54 -3.15 -4.62
N GLU A 86 0.01 -3.77 -5.67
CA GLU A 86 0.77 -4.45 -6.73
C GLU A 86 1.87 -5.41 -6.19
N CYS A 87 1.52 -6.15 -5.13
CA CYS A 87 2.42 -7.10 -4.45
C CYS A 87 2.77 -8.33 -5.29
N GLU A 88 2.05 -8.58 -6.39
CA GLU A 88 2.38 -9.62 -7.37
C GLU A 88 3.76 -9.43 -8.03
N PHE A 89 4.34 -8.24 -7.94
CA PHE A 89 5.69 -7.94 -8.41
C PHE A 89 6.78 -8.14 -7.33
N MET A 90 6.43 -8.69 -6.16
CA MET A 90 7.34 -8.88 -5.03
C MET A 90 7.69 -10.36 -4.85
N THR A 91 8.84 -10.64 -4.24
CA THR A 91 9.34 -12.01 -3.94
C THR A 91 9.61 -12.20 -2.46
#